data_AF-A0A954Z5G2-F1
#
_entry.id   AF-A0A954Z5G2-F1
#
_cell.length_a   1.000
_cell.length_b   1.000
_cell.length_c   1.000
_cell.angle_alpha   90.00
_cell.angle_beta   90.00
_cell.angle_gamma   90.00
#
_symmetry.space_group_name_H-M   'P 1'
#
loop_
_entity.id
_entity.type
_entity.pdbx_description
1 polymer ?
#
loop_
_entity_poly.entity_id
_entity_poly.type
_entity_poly.pdbx_seq_one_letter_code
_entity_poly.pdbx_strand_id
1 'polypeptide(L)'
;MSTNDPAHSRLLSLDAFRGLTILAMILVNNPGTWSSLYWPVAHAKWHGWTPTDLVFPWFLFIVGAAMAFSQRKFRDGLWNSIAIRRIARRTLALLALGLTLNASGSLLRPLVGESLTLDVSQLRLPGVLQRIALAYLFASCITLALRPRWQLVLACVLLFGYAGTLTYLPNPSETTSNLSPTDNVVRRIDLAILGADHMYTHATSEPTDPEGLLSTLPAIVTTLIGYAAGTFLRDAPRNYGTAGKLAAAGAACFVVGWLWDRLGLPINKKLWTSSFVLATGGLACVGLAMSFALFDVVRRPRLALPLQLVGVNAIFLFVASGLTSRLLSMVEVAQGTESTSLQRWLYATLCDSWISPPEASSLAYAMLTMAFWWLVAAGLWRRGWAWRV
;
A
#
# COMPACT_ATOMS: atom_id res chain seq x y z
N MET A 1 26.01 -0.67 -21.11
CA MET A 1 24.95 -1.69 -21.17
C MET A 1 23.62 -1.01 -21.47
N SER A 2 23.37 -0.77 -22.76
CA SER A 2 22.14 -0.19 -23.29
C SER A 2 21.54 -1.19 -24.28
N THR A 3 20.66 -2.06 -23.81
CA THR A 3 19.83 -2.88 -24.69
C THR A 3 18.53 -2.12 -24.96
N ASN A 4 18.56 -1.28 -25.98
CA ASN A 4 17.35 -0.79 -26.66
C ASN A 4 16.76 -1.97 -27.43
N ASP A 5 15.96 -2.78 -26.75
CA ASP A 5 15.10 -3.77 -27.36
C ASP A 5 13.65 -3.24 -27.34
N PRO A 6 13.04 -2.86 -28.48
CA PRO A 6 11.73 -2.21 -28.52
C PRO A 6 10.59 -3.09 -28.00
N ALA A 7 10.81 -4.40 -27.83
CA ALA A 7 9.81 -5.37 -27.43
C ALA A 7 9.51 -5.41 -25.91
N HIS A 8 10.29 -4.70 -25.09
CA HIS A 8 10.19 -4.74 -23.62
C HIS A 8 10.30 -3.34 -22.97
N SER A 9 9.65 -2.32 -23.54
CA SER A 9 9.64 -0.97 -22.94
C SER A 9 8.95 -0.96 -21.57
N ARG A 10 9.76 -1.00 -20.50
CA ARG A 10 9.32 -0.72 -19.14
C ARG A 10 8.79 0.71 -19.10
N LEU A 11 7.60 0.89 -18.54
CA LEU A 11 6.99 2.21 -18.40
C LEU A 11 7.72 2.98 -17.29
N LEU A 12 8.50 4.00 -17.66
CA LEU A 12 9.36 4.72 -16.72
C LEU A 12 8.53 5.42 -15.64
N SER A 13 7.40 6.01 -16.03
CA SER A 13 6.45 6.61 -15.09
C SER A 13 5.91 5.64 -14.05
N LEU A 14 5.70 4.38 -14.38
CA LEU A 14 5.21 3.40 -13.41
C LEU A 14 6.27 3.06 -12.36
N ASP A 15 7.53 2.94 -12.76
CA ASP A 15 8.64 2.71 -11.83
C ASP A 15 8.90 3.96 -10.96
N ALA A 16 8.80 5.16 -11.52
CA ALA A 16 8.92 6.42 -10.78
C ALA A 16 7.75 6.62 -9.81
N PHE A 17 6.51 6.35 -10.22
CA PHE A 17 5.33 6.44 -9.36
C PHE A 17 5.40 5.44 -8.21
N ARG A 18 5.88 4.21 -8.47
CA ARG A 18 6.20 3.24 -7.42
C ARG A 18 7.28 3.74 -6.46
N GLY A 19 8.35 4.33 -7.00
CA GLY A 19 9.43 4.97 -6.25
C GLY A 19 8.96 6.06 -5.30
N LEU A 20 8.10 6.96 -5.79
CA LEU A 20 7.48 8.00 -4.98
C LEU A 20 6.62 7.40 -3.87
N THR A 21 5.80 6.39 -4.20
CA THR A 21 4.90 5.75 -3.23
C THR A 21 5.66 5.03 -2.13
N ILE A 22 6.80 4.37 -2.43
CA ILE A 22 7.62 3.73 -1.41
C ILE A 22 8.39 4.73 -0.53
N LEU A 23 8.85 5.85 -1.09
CA LEU A 23 9.46 6.91 -0.28
C LEU A 23 8.42 7.54 0.67
N ALA A 24 7.22 7.83 0.16
CA ALA A 24 6.11 8.32 0.99
C ALA A 24 5.75 7.32 2.09
N MET A 25 5.73 6.02 1.80
CA MET A 25 5.51 4.97 2.79
C MET A 25 6.56 4.97 3.90
N ILE A 26 7.85 5.04 3.55
CA ILE A 26 8.93 5.07 4.54
C ILE A 26 8.80 6.32 5.43
N LEU A 27 8.50 7.47 4.82
CA LEU A 27 8.32 8.74 5.53
C LEU A 27 7.20 8.65 6.58
N VAL A 28 6.04 8.11 6.22
CA VAL A 28 4.87 8.11 7.11
C VAL A 28 4.85 6.96 8.11
N ASN A 29 5.59 5.88 7.86
CA ASN A 29 5.66 4.72 8.75
C ASN A 29 6.75 4.83 9.83
N ASN A 30 7.69 5.77 9.70
CA ASN A 30 8.82 5.92 10.62
C ASN A 30 8.92 7.34 11.20
N PRO A 31 7.84 7.88 11.82
CA PRO A 31 7.92 9.16 12.49
C PRO A 31 8.83 9.10 13.72
N GLY A 32 9.38 10.24 14.12
CA GLY A 32 10.11 10.36 15.38
C GLY A 32 9.20 10.13 16.59
N THR A 33 8.01 10.72 16.54
CA THR A 33 6.93 10.47 17.51
C THR A 33 5.57 10.42 16.82
N TRP A 34 4.70 9.51 17.28
CA TRP A 34 3.30 9.39 16.83
C TRP A 34 2.38 10.44 17.47
N SER A 35 2.82 11.12 18.55
CA SER A 35 2.00 12.10 19.26
C SER A 35 1.93 13.46 18.58
N SER A 36 2.93 13.79 17.76
CA SER A 36 3.09 15.11 17.13
C SER A 36 3.42 14.92 15.65
N LEU A 37 2.41 15.07 14.80
CA LEU A 37 2.51 14.87 13.36
C LEU A 37 1.80 16.00 12.62
N TYR A 38 2.41 16.52 11.56
CA TYR A 38 1.67 17.38 10.64
C TYR A 38 0.53 16.59 9.97
N TRP A 39 -0.60 17.26 9.72
CA TRP A 39 -1.77 16.63 9.13
C TRP A 39 -1.52 15.84 7.82
N PRO A 40 -0.59 16.23 6.90
CA PRO A 40 -0.36 15.47 5.67
C PRO A 40 0.29 14.11 5.90
N VAL A 41 1.06 13.97 6.99
CA VAL A 41 1.79 12.75 7.35
C VAL A 41 1.06 11.92 8.42
N ALA A 42 0.04 12.49 9.06
CA ALA A 42 -0.85 11.77 9.96
C ALA A 42 -1.93 10.98 9.20
N HIS A 43 -2.43 9.89 9.78
CA HIS A 43 -3.60 9.16 9.25
C HIS A 43 -4.91 9.84 9.65
N ALA A 44 -5.94 9.73 8.82
CA ALA A 44 -7.30 10.05 9.24
C ALA A 44 -7.71 9.18 10.45
N LYS A 45 -8.40 9.78 11.44
CA LYS A 45 -8.78 9.09 12.68
C LYS A 45 -9.70 7.89 12.40
N TRP A 46 -10.72 8.07 11.57
CA TRP A 46 -11.64 7.00 11.17
C TRP A 46 -12.24 7.28 9.78
N HIS A 47 -13.12 8.28 9.68
CA HIS A 47 -13.62 8.80 8.41
C HIS A 47 -12.73 9.94 7.89
N GLY A 48 -12.76 10.13 6.57
CA GLY A 48 -11.92 11.07 5.86
C GLY A 48 -10.63 10.41 5.33
N TRP A 49 -9.76 11.25 4.78
CA TRP A 49 -8.50 10.81 4.22
C TRP A 49 -7.46 11.93 4.33
N THR A 50 -6.21 11.53 4.48
CA THR A 50 -5.04 12.41 4.36
C THR A 50 -4.14 11.91 3.22
N PRO A 51 -3.12 12.68 2.80
CA PRO A 51 -2.11 12.20 1.84
C PRO A 51 -1.46 10.87 2.24
N THR A 52 -1.22 10.64 3.53
CA THR A 52 -0.74 9.34 4.05
C THR A 52 -1.65 8.17 3.67
N ASP A 53 -2.96 8.37 3.68
CA ASP A 53 -3.92 7.31 3.40
C ASP A 53 -3.95 6.87 1.93
N LEU A 54 -3.33 7.65 1.03
CA LEU A 54 -3.19 7.33 -0.40
C LEU A 54 -2.11 6.27 -0.67
N VAL A 55 -1.11 6.14 0.21
CA VAL A 55 0.06 5.29 -0.03
C VAL A 55 -0.31 3.84 -0.27
N PHE A 56 -1.14 3.27 0.61
CA PHE A 56 -1.52 1.86 0.52
C PHE A 56 -2.37 1.53 -0.73
N PRO A 57 -3.48 2.23 -1.03
CA PRO A 57 -4.24 1.97 -2.26
C PRO A 57 -3.42 2.23 -3.53
N TRP A 58 -2.47 3.18 -3.51
CA TRP A 58 -1.58 3.39 -4.64
C TRP A 58 -0.66 2.20 -4.90
N PHE A 59 -0.20 1.47 -3.87
CA PHE A 59 0.51 0.21 -4.08
C PHE A 59 -0.34 -0.85 -4.77
N LEU A 60 -1.61 -1.02 -4.36
CA LEU A 60 -2.53 -1.95 -5.04
C LEU A 60 -2.76 -1.54 -6.50
N PHE A 61 -3.00 -0.25 -6.74
CA PHE A 61 -3.14 0.30 -8.08
C PHE A 61 -1.88 0.05 -8.93
N ILE A 62 -0.68 0.30 -8.39
CA ILE A 62 0.60 0.05 -9.09
C ILE A 62 0.80 -1.44 -9.40
N VAL A 63 0.42 -2.32 -8.47
CA VAL A 63 0.44 -3.77 -8.70
C VAL A 63 -0.44 -4.12 -9.89
N GLY A 64 -1.68 -3.60 -9.93
CA GLY A 64 -2.59 -3.75 -11.06
C GLY A 64 -2.01 -3.21 -12.37
N ALA A 65 -1.47 -1.99 -12.36
CA ALA A 65 -0.88 -1.37 -13.54
C ALA A 65 0.30 -2.19 -14.07
N ALA A 66 1.15 -2.74 -13.18
CA ALA A 66 2.25 -3.63 -13.56
C ALA A 66 1.76 -4.99 -14.10
N MET A 67 0.61 -5.50 -13.61
CA MET A 67 -0.02 -6.71 -14.14
C MET A 67 -0.35 -6.58 -15.62
N ALA A 68 -0.84 -5.42 -16.07
CA ALA A 68 -1.17 -5.19 -17.48
C ALA A 68 0.01 -5.45 -18.43
N PHE A 69 1.24 -5.12 -18.01
CA PHE A 69 2.44 -5.41 -18.80
C PHE A 69 2.90 -6.86 -18.65
N SER A 70 2.86 -7.41 -17.43
CA SER A 70 3.40 -8.74 -17.15
C SER A 70 2.51 -9.90 -17.62
N GLN A 71 1.18 -9.68 -17.71
CA GLN A 71 0.19 -10.68 -18.11
C GLN A 71 -0.15 -10.66 -19.60
N ARG A 72 0.35 -9.68 -20.37
CA ARG A 72 0.11 -9.57 -21.82
C ARG A 72 0.37 -10.89 -22.56
N LYS A 73 1.43 -11.61 -22.17
CA LYS A 73 1.87 -12.87 -22.79
C LYS A 73 0.93 -14.05 -22.54
N PHE A 74 -0.02 -13.94 -21.61
CA PHE A 74 -0.96 -15.00 -21.23
C PHE A 74 -2.39 -14.70 -21.66
N ARG A 75 -2.62 -13.59 -22.39
CA ARG A 75 -3.97 -13.12 -22.72
C ARG A 75 -4.63 -13.91 -23.87
N ASP A 76 -3.82 -14.51 -24.74
CA ASP A 76 -4.30 -15.19 -25.95
C ASP A 76 -4.40 -16.72 -25.80
N GLY A 77 -4.28 -17.25 -24.57
CA GLY A 77 -4.35 -18.70 -24.33
C GLY A 77 -4.48 -19.05 -22.85
N LEU A 78 -5.71 -19.40 -22.47
CA LEU A 78 -6.20 -20.20 -21.33
C LEU A 78 -5.19 -20.48 -20.22
N TRP A 79 -5.48 -20.05 -18.98
CA TRP A 79 -5.05 -20.64 -17.70
C TRP A 79 -3.90 -21.66 -17.81
N ASN A 80 -2.73 -21.19 -18.27
CA ASN A 80 -1.61 -22.08 -18.50
C ASN A 80 -0.92 -22.31 -17.15
N SER A 81 -0.47 -23.53 -16.89
CA SER A 81 0.34 -23.91 -15.71
C SER A 81 1.46 -22.92 -15.39
N ILE A 82 2.06 -22.29 -16.42
CA ILE A 82 3.07 -21.23 -16.24
C ILE A 82 2.49 -19.99 -15.55
N ALA A 83 1.33 -19.51 -16.01
CA ALA A 83 0.66 -18.35 -15.43
C ALA A 83 0.22 -18.63 -14.00
N ILE A 84 -0.41 -19.79 -13.77
CA ILE A 84 -0.87 -20.25 -12.45
C ILE A 84 0.30 -20.34 -11.48
N ARG A 85 1.38 -21.05 -11.85
CA ARG A 85 2.57 -21.21 -10.99
C ARG A 85 3.20 -19.86 -10.65
N ARG A 86 3.23 -18.92 -11.61
CA ARG A 86 3.77 -17.57 -11.38
C ARG A 86 2.90 -16.78 -10.41
N ILE A 87 1.58 -16.81 -10.57
CA ILE A 87 0.63 -16.14 -9.68
C ILE A 87 0.70 -16.74 -8.28
N ALA A 88 0.66 -18.07 -8.17
CA ALA A 88 0.74 -18.81 -6.91
C ALA A 88 2.04 -18.50 -6.17
N ARG A 89 3.21 -18.60 -6.83
CA ARG A 89 4.51 -18.32 -6.20
C ARG A 89 4.57 -16.90 -5.65
N ARG A 90 4.14 -15.90 -6.43
CA ARG A 90 4.17 -14.50 -5.99
C ARG A 90 3.21 -14.25 -4.84
N THR A 91 2.02 -14.87 -4.88
CA THR A 91 1.02 -14.77 -3.81
C THR A 91 1.55 -15.38 -2.52
N LEU A 92 2.06 -16.62 -2.59
CA LEU A 92 2.62 -17.33 -1.43
C LEU A 92 3.84 -16.59 -0.86
N ALA A 93 4.71 -16.05 -1.71
CA ALA A 93 5.87 -15.30 -1.24
C ALA A 93 5.47 -13.98 -0.53
N LEU A 94 4.46 -13.26 -1.02
CA LEU A 94 3.93 -12.07 -0.35
C LEU A 94 3.22 -12.41 0.97
N LEU A 95 2.44 -13.50 1.00
CA LEU A 95 1.80 -14.02 2.22
C LEU A 95 2.86 -14.39 3.27
N ALA A 96 3.87 -15.17 2.89
CA ALA A 96 4.96 -15.58 3.78
C ALA A 96 5.74 -14.37 4.30
N LEU A 97 6.10 -13.44 3.43
CA LEU A 97 6.80 -12.21 3.80
C LEU A 97 5.97 -11.34 4.76
N GLY A 98 4.66 -11.26 4.54
CA GLY A 98 3.73 -10.56 5.43
C GLY A 98 3.63 -11.20 6.81
N LEU A 99 3.50 -12.52 6.87
CA LEU A 99 3.47 -13.25 8.15
C LEU A 99 4.79 -13.15 8.90
N THR A 100 5.93 -13.23 8.20
CA THR A 100 7.25 -13.00 8.80
C THR A 100 7.37 -11.58 9.36
N LEU A 101 6.83 -10.57 8.68
CA LEU A 101 6.79 -9.21 9.22
C LEU A 101 5.90 -9.08 10.45
N ASN A 102 4.75 -9.77 10.49
CA ASN A 102 3.89 -9.77 11.67
C ASN A 102 4.56 -10.50 12.85
N ALA A 103 5.26 -11.61 12.59
CA ALA A 103 6.02 -12.38 13.58
C ALA A 103 7.39 -11.75 13.93
N SER A 104 7.80 -10.69 13.24
CA SER A 104 9.16 -10.12 13.40
C SER A 104 9.45 -9.62 14.82
N GLY A 105 8.42 -9.24 15.59
CA GLY A 105 8.51 -8.96 17.01
C GLY A 105 9.22 -10.09 17.79
N SER A 106 8.66 -11.29 17.68
CA SER A 106 9.21 -12.49 18.32
C SER A 106 10.49 -13.00 17.65
N LEU A 107 10.57 -12.92 16.32
CA LEU A 107 11.72 -13.45 15.57
C LEU A 107 13.01 -12.66 15.80
N LEU A 108 12.92 -11.37 16.12
CA LEU A 108 14.09 -10.51 16.32
C LEU A 108 14.61 -10.52 17.77
N ARG A 109 13.84 -11.03 18.74
CA ARG A 109 14.24 -11.14 20.17
C ARG A 109 15.62 -11.76 20.41
N PRO A 110 15.99 -12.88 19.74
CA PRO A 110 17.32 -13.47 19.90
C PRO A 110 18.48 -12.53 19.53
N LEU A 111 18.25 -11.57 18.64
CA LEU A 111 19.28 -10.59 18.25
C LEU A 111 19.58 -9.57 19.35
N VAL A 112 18.69 -9.43 20.33
CA VAL A 112 18.82 -8.53 21.49
C VAL A 112 19.13 -9.32 22.78
N GLY A 113 19.44 -10.63 22.65
CA GLY A 113 19.80 -11.49 23.77
C GLY A 113 18.61 -12.10 24.54
N GLU A 114 17.39 -11.93 24.05
CA GLU A 114 16.19 -12.55 24.60
C GLU A 114 15.92 -13.95 24.00
N SER A 115 15.15 -14.78 24.68
CA SER A 115 14.76 -16.10 24.16
C SER A 115 13.72 -15.99 23.02
N LEU A 116 13.80 -16.92 22.07
CA LEU A 116 12.81 -17.01 20.98
C LEU A 116 11.48 -17.54 21.53
N THR A 117 10.48 -16.66 21.67
CA THR A 117 9.13 -17.02 22.08
C THR A 117 8.15 -16.68 20.96
N LEU A 118 7.82 -17.67 20.12
CA LEU A 118 6.82 -17.56 19.06
C LEU A 118 5.46 -17.97 19.59
N ASP A 119 4.65 -17.00 20.00
CA ASP A 119 3.25 -17.24 20.32
C ASP A 119 2.40 -17.15 19.06
N VAL A 120 2.16 -18.31 18.45
CA VAL A 120 1.33 -18.41 17.24
C VAL A 120 -0.13 -18.06 17.53
N SER A 121 -0.60 -18.22 18.77
CA SER A 121 -1.99 -17.95 19.15
C SER A 121 -2.34 -16.46 19.14
N GLN A 122 -1.35 -15.59 19.33
CA GLN A 122 -1.49 -14.13 19.33
C GLN A 122 -0.91 -13.48 18.05
N LEU A 123 -0.57 -14.30 17.04
CA LEU A 123 0.02 -13.78 15.82
C LEU A 123 -1.06 -13.12 14.95
N ARG A 124 -0.92 -11.82 14.72
CA ARG A 124 -1.76 -11.10 13.75
C ARG A 124 -1.68 -11.74 12.37
N LEU A 125 -2.81 -12.17 11.81
CA LEU A 125 -2.87 -12.83 10.50
C LEU A 125 -3.01 -11.83 9.34
N PRO A 126 -3.91 -10.83 9.40
CA PRO A 126 -4.04 -9.84 8.34
C PRO A 126 -2.86 -8.88 8.31
N GLY A 127 -2.66 -8.24 7.16
CA GLY A 127 -1.62 -7.25 6.98
C GLY A 127 -1.53 -6.73 5.56
N VAL A 128 -0.71 -5.70 5.39
CA VAL A 128 -0.56 -4.97 4.13
C VAL A 128 -0.13 -5.90 2.99
N LEU A 129 0.89 -6.74 3.21
CA LEU A 129 1.38 -7.65 2.18
C LEU A 129 0.38 -8.78 1.89
N GLN A 130 -0.34 -9.24 2.91
CA GLN A 130 -1.36 -10.27 2.77
C GLN A 130 -2.52 -9.77 1.89
N ARG A 131 -3.01 -8.56 2.16
CA ARG A 131 -4.04 -7.93 1.31
C ARG A 131 -3.54 -7.70 -0.12
N ILE A 132 -2.31 -7.24 -0.31
CA ILE A 132 -1.72 -7.10 -1.66
C ILE A 132 -1.67 -8.46 -2.37
N ALA A 133 -1.29 -9.53 -1.65
CA ALA A 133 -1.24 -10.88 -2.21
C ALA A 133 -2.63 -11.36 -2.67
N LEU A 134 -3.65 -11.21 -1.83
CA LEU A 134 -5.02 -11.61 -2.15
C LEU A 134 -5.61 -10.76 -3.28
N ALA A 135 -5.45 -9.44 -3.22
CA ALA A 135 -5.94 -8.55 -4.27
C ALA A 135 -5.25 -8.85 -5.61
N TYR A 136 -3.94 -9.09 -5.61
CA TYR A 136 -3.19 -9.53 -6.80
C TYR A 136 -3.69 -10.87 -7.34
N LEU A 137 -3.90 -11.87 -6.46
CA LEU A 137 -4.38 -13.19 -6.83
C LEU A 137 -5.74 -13.09 -7.53
N PHE A 138 -6.74 -12.50 -6.87
CA PHE A 138 -8.09 -12.40 -7.42
C PHE A 138 -8.15 -11.51 -8.65
N ALA A 139 -7.48 -10.34 -8.65
CA ALA A 139 -7.42 -9.49 -9.84
C ALA A 139 -6.76 -10.24 -11.01
N SER A 140 -5.71 -11.03 -10.77
CA SER A 140 -5.07 -11.83 -11.82
C SER A 140 -6.00 -12.88 -12.40
N CYS A 141 -6.75 -13.59 -11.56
CA CYS A 141 -7.74 -14.57 -12.00
C CYS A 141 -8.84 -13.89 -12.83
N ILE A 142 -9.35 -12.76 -12.35
CA ILE A 142 -10.39 -11.96 -13.02
C ILE A 142 -9.93 -11.47 -14.39
N THR A 143 -8.71 -10.91 -14.49
CA THR A 143 -8.20 -10.34 -15.75
C THR A 143 -7.87 -11.38 -16.80
N LEU A 144 -7.53 -12.60 -16.38
CA LEU A 144 -7.30 -13.75 -17.26
C LEU A 144 -8.60 -14.46 -17.66
N ALA A 145 -9.60 -14.50 -16.78
CA ALA A 145 -10.86 -15.20 -17.04
C ALA A 145 -11.90 -14.34 -17.77
N LEU A 146 -11.94 -13.03 -17.51
CA LEU A 146 -13.01 -12.15 -17.97
C LEU A 146 -12.52 -11.14 -19.01
N ARG A 147 -13.38 -10.84 -20.00
CA ARG A 147 -13.17 -9.72 -20.94
C ARG A 147 -13.29 -8.37 -20.22
N PRO A 148 -12.68 -7.27 -20.72
CA PRO A 148 -12.70 -5.97 -20.04
C PRO A 148 -14.08 -5.46 -19.61
N ARG A 149 -15.12 -5.67 -20.44
CA ARG A 149 -16.51 -5.32 -20.09
C ARG A 149 -17.01 -6.03 -18.82
N TRP A 150 -16.67 -7.30 -18.65
CA TRP A 150 -17.08 -8.11 -17.52
C TRP A 150 -16.23 -7.85 -16.28
N GLN A 151 -14.96 -7.44 -16.45
CA GLN A 151 -14.13 -6.92 -15.37
C GLN A 151 -14.75 -5.66 -14.77
N LEU A 152 -15.26 -4.75 -15.61
CA LEU A 152 -15.97 -3.54 -15.17
C LEU A 152 -17.28 -3.87 -14.46
N VAL A 153 -18.12 -4.75 -15.02
CA VAL A 153 -19.36 -5.20 -14.37
C VAL A 153 -19.06 -5.79 -12.99
N LEU A 154 -18.07 -6.68 -12.89
CA LEU A 154 -17.68 -7.27 -11.60
C LEU A 154 -17.17 -6.21 -10.62
N ALA A 155 -16.37 -5.24 -11.08
CA ALA A 155 -15.93 -4.13 -10.25
C ALA A 155 -17.11 -3.32 -9.70
N CYS A 156 -18.12 -3.01 -10.54
CA CYS A 156 -19.34 -2.34 -10.11
C CYS A 156 -20.11 -3.19 -9.08
N VAL A 157 -20.29 -4.49 -9.34
CA VAL A 157 -20.98 -5.40 -8.41
C VAL A 157 -20.26 -5.47 -7.06
N LEU A 158 -18.93 -5.56 -7.05
CA LEU A 158 -18.15 -5.55 -5.81
C LEU A 158 -18.29 -4.22 -5.07
N LEU A 159 -18.25 -3.07 -5.76
CA LEU A 159 -18.37 -1.76 -5.11
C LEU A 159 -19.78 -1.50 -4.57
N PHE A 160 -20.83 -1.73 -5.36
CA PHE A 160 -22.21 -1.50 -4.93
C PHE A 160 -22.68 -2.56 -3.94
N GLY A 161 -22.31 -3.82 -4.14
CA GLY A 161 -22.57 -4.91 -3.21
C GLY A 161 -21.91 -4.64 -1.86
N TYR A 162 -20.62 -4.30 -1.84
CA TYR A 162 -19.91 -3.98 -0.60
C TYR A 162 -20.46 -2.72 0.07
N ALA A 163 -20.79 -1.67 -0.70
CA ALA A 163 -21.46 -0.49 -0.15
C ALA A 163 -22.78 -0.86 0.53
N GLY A 164 -23.62 -1.68 -0.12
CA GLY A 164 -24.85 -2.21 0.48
C GLY A 164 -24.60 -2.99 1.76
N THR A 165 -23.56 -3.85 1.80
CA THR A 165 -23.22 -4.58 3.02
C THR A 165 -22.82 -3.64 4.17
N LEU A 166 -22.04 -2.59 3.90
CA LEU A 166 -21.66 -1.62 4.93
C LEU A 166 -22.84 -0.73 5.36
N THR A 167 -23.76 -0.42 4.45
CA THR A 167 -24.89 0.48 4.74
C THR A 167 -25.98 -0.23 5.55
N TYR A 168 -26.28 -1.49 5.21
CA TYR A 168 -27.44 -2.21 5.76
C TYR A 168 -27.09 -3.28 6.79
N LEU A 169 -25.83 -3.70 6.92
CA LEU A 169 -25.43 -4.69 7.91
C LEU A 169 -24.45 -4.09 8.93
N PRO A 170 -24.55 -4.47 10.21
CA PRO A 170 -25.48 -5.44 10.78
C PRO A 170 -26.94 -4.96 10.94
N ASN A 171 -27.17 -3.65 11.08
CA ASN A 171 -28.48 -3.10 11.42
C ASN A 171 -29.03 -2.24 10.27
N PRO A 172 -30.06 -2.67 9.53
CA PRO A 172 -30.54 -1.96 8.33
C PRO A 172 -31.01 -0.52 8.55
N SER A 173 -31.43 -0.18 9.77
CA SER A 173 -31.91 1.15 10.16
C SER A 173 -30.82 2.08 10.70
N GLU A 174 -29.59 1.61 10.92
CA GLU A 174 -28.55 2.35 11.65
C GLU A 174 -27.25 2.47 10.86
N THR A 175 -27.30 3.06 9.66
CA THR A 175 -26.12 3.21 8.79
C THR A 175 -24.92 3.86 9.49
N THR A 176 -25.13 4.87 10.33
CA THR A 176 -24.02 5.52 11.07
C THR A 176 -23.35 4.57 12.05
N SER A 177 -24.11 3.70 12.74
CA SER A 177 -23.55 2.67 13.62
C SER A 177 -22.84 1.60 12.79
N ASN A 178 -23.41 1.16 11.66
CA ASN A 178 -22.77 0.17 10.79
C ASN A 178 -21.41 0.61 10.24
N LEU A 179 -21.13 1.92 10.24
CA LEU A 179 -19.87 2.51 9.81
C LEU A 179 -18.94 2.88 10.99
N SER A 180 -19.34 2.60 12.23
CA SER A 180 -18.55 2.83 13.44
C SER A 180 -17.38 1.84 13.55
N PRO A 181 -16.35 2.12 14.36
CA PRO A 181 -15.25 1.19 14.58
C PRO A 181 -15.64 -0.16 15.19
N THR A 182 -16.69 -0.19 16.01
CA THR A 182 -17.04 -1.34 16.84
C THR A 182 -18.16 -2.19 16.26
N ASP A 183 -19.13 -1.56 15.57
CA ASP A 183 -20.39 -2.23 15.21
C ASP A 183 -20.43 -2.70 13.75
N ASN A 184 -19.44 -2.34 12.94
CA ASN A 184 -19.42 -2.63 11.52
C ASN A 184 -19.34 -4.14 11.19
N VAL A 185 -19.94 -4.52 10.06
CA VAL A 185 -19.98 -5.91 9.58
C VAL A 185 -18.59 -6.48 9.27
N VAL A 186 -17.63 -5.65 8.87
CA VAL A 186 -16.25 -6.08 8.57
C VAL A 186 -15.62 -6.69 9.81
N ARG A 187 -15.65 -5.96 10.93
CA ARG A 187 -15.14 -6.39 12.22
C ARG A 187 -15.85 -7.65 12.71
N ARG A 188 -17.18 -7.74 12.58
CA ARG A 188 -17.93 -8.94 13.00
C ARG A 188 -17.47 -10.20 12.27
N ILE A 189 -17.25 -10.11 10.96
CA ILE A 189 -16.75 -11.23 10.15
C ILE A 189 -15.31 -11.55 10.52
N ASP A 190 -14.45 -10.54 10.66
CA ASP A 190 -13.04 -10.76 11.02
C ASP A 190 -12.92 -11.43 12.40
N LEU A 191 -13.71 -11.00 13.40
CA LEU A 191 -13.76 -11.65 14.71
C LEU A 191 -14.25 -13.10 14.63
N ALA A 192 -15.28 -13.37 13.82
CA ALA A 192 -15.85 -14.71 13.70
C ALA A 192 -14.91 -15.71 12.99
N ILE A 193 -14.11 -15.24 12.03
CA ILE A 193 -13.23 -16.10 11.22
C ILE A 193 -11.82 -16.16 11.79
N LEU A 194 -11.25 -15.00 12.15
CA LEU A 194 -9.86 -14.89 12.60
C LEU A 194 -9.74 -15.01 14.10
N GLY A 195 -10.74 -14.57 14.87
CA GLY A 195 -10.63 -14.44 16.33
C GLY A 195 -9.90 -13.15 16.74
N ALA A 196 -10.19 -12.69 17.97
CA ALA A 196 -9.67 -11.43 18.50
C ALA A 196 -8.13 -11.40 18.59
N ASP A 197 -7.52 -12.54 18.95
CA ASP A 197 -6.08 -12.69 19.15
C ASP A 197 -5.25 -12.55 17.87
N HIS A 198 -5.90 -12.72 16.71
CA HIS A 198 -5.26 -12.67 15.40
C HIS A 198 -5.49 -11.35 14.65
N MET A 199 -6.14 -10.38 15.29
CA MET A 199 -6.49 -9.09 14.71
C MET A 199 -5.59 -7.97 15.24
N TYR A 200 -5.59 -6.83 14.55
CA TYR A 200 -4.92 -5.63 15.03
C TYR A 200 -5.64 -5.03 16.26
N THR A 201 -4.91 -4.90 17.36
CA THR A 201 -5.41 -4.36 18.63
C THR A 201 -4.96 -2.92 18.91
N HIS A 202 -4.08 -2.34 18.10
CA HIS A 202 -3.57 -0.99 18.33
C HIS A 202 -4.35 0.13 17.59
N ALA A 203 -5.28 -0.20 16.66
CA ALA A 203 -6.05 0.81 15.91
C ALA A 203 -7.23 1.39 16.69
N THR A 204 -7.74 0.64 17.65
CA THR A 204 -8.88 0.95 18.53
C THR A 204 -8.60 0.28 19.87
N SER A 205 -9.22 0.75 20.96
CA SER A 205 -9.18 0.04 22.26
C SER A 205 -9.76 -1.38 22.21
N GLU A 206 -10.35 -1.76 21.07
CA GLU A 206 -10.90 -3.08 20.78
C GLU A 206 -10.25 -3.69 19.52
N PRO A 207 -10.28 -5.02 19.34
CA PRO A 207 -9.74 -5.66 18.13
C PRO A 207 -10.49 -5.24 16.87
N THR A 208 -9.79 -4.56 15.94
CA THR A 208 -10.33 -4.12 14.64
C THR A 208 -9.23 -4.14 13.60
N ASP A 209 -9.41 -4.92 12.52
CA ASP A 209 -8.37 -5.07 11.51
C ASP A 209 -8.70 -4.27 10.23
N PRO A 210 -7.91 -3.23 9.88
CA PRO A 210 -8.12 -2.48 8.66
C PRO A 210 -7.73 -3.28 7.40
N GLU A 211 -6.99 -4.38 7.57
CA GLU A 211 -6.52 -5.30 6.53
C GLU A 211 -7.34 -6.61 6.44
N GLY A 212 -8.50 -6.66 7.08
CA GLY A 212 -9.40 -7.82 7.15
C GLY A 212 -9.93 -8.40 5.83
N LEU A 213 -10.69 -9.49 5.97
CA LEU A 213 -11.10 -10.35 4.85
C LEU A 213 -12.17 -9.67 3.98
N LEU A 214 -13.25 -9.20 4.59
CA LEU A 214 -14.37 -8.63 3.83
C LEU A 214 -13.95 -7.33 3.10
N SER A 215 -13.18 -6.48 3.78
CA SER A 215 -12.65 -5.23 3.21
C SER A 215 -11.57 -5.45 2.14
N THR A 216 -11.14 -6.70 1.91
CA THR A 216 -10.28 -7.04 0.76
C THR A 216 -11.05 -7.12 -0.57
N LEU A 217 -12.38 -7.33 -0.54
CA LEU A 217 -13.22 -7.33 -1.76
C LEU A 217 -13.12 -6.01 -2.56
N PRO A 218 -13.36 -4.82 -1.98
CA PRO A 218 -13.18 -3.55 -2.68
C PRO A 218 -11.70 -3.26 -3.01
N ALA A 219 -10.74 -3.82 -2.28
CA ALA A 219 -9.31 -3.70 -2.59
C ALA A 219 -8.90 -4.40 -3.90
N ILE A 220 -9.61 -5.48 -4.27
CA ILE A 220 -9.49 -6.09 -5.62
C ILE A 220 -9.83 -5.04 -6.68
N VAL A 221 -10.87 -4.23 -6.47
CA VAL A 221 -11.28 -3.19 -7.42
C VAL A 221 -10.23 -2.10 -7.56
N THR A 222 -9.56 -1.68 -6.48
CA THR A 222 -8.40 -0.77 -6.56
C THR A 222 -7.31 -1.33 -7.49
N THR A 223 -7.05 -2.63 -7.39
CA THR A 223 -6.08 -3.34 -8.26
C THR A 223 -6.58 -3.40 -9.71
N LEU A 224 -7.87 -3.65 -9.94
CA LEU A 224 -8.47 -3.67 -11.28
C LEU A 224 -8.45 -2.29 -11.95
N ILE A 225 -8.68 -1.21 -11.21
CA ILE A 225 -8.54 0.17 -11.70
C ILE A 225 -7.10 0.40 -12.18
N GLY A 226 -6.11 -0.04 -11.40
CA GLY A 226 -4.70 -0.04 -11.80
C GLY A 226 -4.45 -0.83 -13.08
N TYR A 227 -5.00 -2.04 -13.19
CA TYR A 227 -4.87 -2.87 -14.39
C TYR A 227 -5.47 -2.21 -15.63
N ALA A 228 -6.63 -1.57 -15.51
CA ALA A 228 -7.26 -0.83 -16.59
C ALA A 228 -6.39 0.36 -17.04
N ALA A 229 -5.87 1.15 -16.09
CA ALA A 229 -4.96 2.26 -16.38
C ALA A 229 -3.65 1.80 -17.06
N GLY A 230 -3.04 0.72 -16.54
CA GLY A 230 -1.84 0.13 -17.14
C GLY A 230 -2.09 -0.41 -18.55
N THR A 231 -3.24 -1.05 -18.78
CA THR A 231 -3.65 -1.54 -20.10
C THR A 231 -3.83 -0.39 -21.09
N PHE A 232 -4.50 0.68 -20.67
CA PHE A 232 -4.66 1.89 -21.47
C PHE A 232 -3.31 2.50 -21.88
N LEU A 233 -2.40 2.73 -20.92
CA LEU A 233 -1.09 3.33 -21.21
C LEU A 233 -0.18 2.43 -22.05
N ARG A 234 -0.30 1.10 -21.90
CA ARG A 234 0.46 0.13 -22.69
C ARG A 234 0.15 0.24 -24.18
N ASP A 235 -1.13 0.40 -24.50
CA ASP A 235 -1.64 0.32 -25.87
C ASP A 235 -1.77 1.73 -26.52
N ALA A 236 -1.69 2.81 -25.73
CA ALA A 236 -1.80 4.18 -26.19
C ALA A 236 -0.46 4.83 -26.67
N PRO A 237 -0.52 5.87 -27.53
CA PRO A 237 0.66 6.66 -27.89
C PRO A 237 1.20 7.47 -26.72
N ARG A 238 2.50 7.76 -26.73
CA ARG A 238 3.20 8.51 -25.66
C ARG A 238 3.11 10.01 -25.92
N ASN A 239 1.95 10.60 -25.64
CA ASN A 239 1.69 12.02 -25.83
C ASN A 239 0.83 12.61 -24.70
N TYR A 240 0.72 13.94 -24.65
CA TYR A 240 -0.09 14.64 -23.65
C TYR A 240 -1.58 14.33 -23.75
N GLY A 241 -2.10 13.98 -24.93
CA GLY A 241 -3.50 13.58 -25.10
C GLY A 241 -3.82 12.29 -24.34
N THR A 242 -2.93 11.30 -24.37
CA THR A 242 -3.04 10.08 -23.56
C THR A 242 -2.97 10.39 -22.08
N ALA A 243 -2.02 11.23 -21.65
CA ALA A 243 -1.92 11.67 -20.25
C ALA A 243 -3.20 12.38 -19.79
N GLY A 244 -3.71 13.32 -20.60
CA GLY A 244 -4.93 14.07 -20.32
C GLY A 244 -6.17 13.18 -20.22
N LYS A 245 -6.31 12.17 -21.09
CA LYS A 245 -7.41 11.19 -21.00
C LYS A 245 -7.36 10.38 -19.71
N LEU A 246 -6.18 9.92 -19.30
CA LEU A 246 -6.01 9.20 -18.03
C LEU A 246 -6.31 10.11 -16.83
N ALA A 247 -5.81 11.35 -16.86
CA ALA A 247 -6.07 12.33 -15.81
C ALA A 247 -7.56 12.69 -15.71
N ALA A 248 -8.25 12.89 -16.84
CA ALA A 248 -9.68 13.18 -16.88
C ALA A 248 -10.52 12.00 -16.34
N ALA A 249 -10.21 10.77 -16.75
CA ALA A 249 -10.85 9.57 -16.21
C ALA A 249 -10.59 9.42 -14.69
N GLY A 250 -9.36 9.71 -14.25
CA GLY A 250 -8.99 9.73 -12.83
C GLY A 250 -9.76 10.78 -12.03
N ALA A 251 -9.85 12.01 -12.54
CA ALA A 251 -10.62 13.10 -11.94
C ALA A 251 -12.11 12.76 -11.86
N ALA A 252 -12.69 12.17 -12.91
CA ALA A 252 -14.08 11.71 -12.89
C ALA A 252 -14.30 10.63 -11.82
N CYS A 253 -13.43 9.62 -11.73
CA CYS A 253 -13.49 8.62 -10.65
C CYS A 253 -13.38 9.25 -9.25
N PHE A 254 -12.49 10.22 -9.08
CA PHE A 254 -12.35 10.93 -7.81
C PHE A 254 -13.63 11.68 -7.43
N VAL A 255 -14.22 12.41 -8.38
CA VAL A 255 -15.49 13.13 -8.18
C VAL A 255 -16.61 12.16 -7.82
N VAL A 256 -16.70 10.99 -8.47
CA VAL A 256 -17.71 9.98 -8.10
C VAL A 256 -17.49 9.47 -6.68
N GLY A 257 -16.24 9.16 -6.29
CA GLY A 257 -15.92 8.74 -4.92
C GLY A 257 -16.24 9.82 -3.88
N TRP A 258 -15.93 11.08 -4.19
CA TRP A 258 -16.24 12.23 -3.36
C TRP A 258 -17.74 12.52 -3.26
N LEU A 259 -18.51 12.36 -4.35
CA LEU A 259 -19.96 12.49 -4.29
C LEU A 259 -20.57 11.35 -3.44
N TRP A 260 -20.04 10.14 -3.54
CA TRP A 260 -20.52 9.00 -2.73
C TRP A 260 -20.27 9.22 -1.23
N ASP A 261 -19.16 9.88 -0.86
CA ASP A 261 -18.92 10.40 0.50
C ASP A 261 -20.03 11.35 0.96
N ARG A 262 -20.40 12.32 0.12
CA ARG A 262 -21.50 13.26 0.40
C ARG A 262 -22.87 12.61 0.47
N LEU A 263 -23.07 11.49 -0.22
CA LEU A 263 -24.32 10.72 -0.21
C LEU A 263 -24.42 9.72 0.95
N GLY A 264 -23.47 9.73 1.89
CA GLY A 264 -23.56 8.98 3.15
C GLY A 264 -22.66 7.75 3.26
N LEU A 265 -21.80 7.45 2.27
CA LEU A 265 -20.76 6.44 2.39
C LEU A 265 -19.37 7.08 2.50
N PRO A 266 -18.90 7.40 3.71
CA PRO A 266 -17.72 8.22 3.91
C PRO A 266 -16.46 7.58 3.31
N ILE A 267 -15.55 8.39 2.76
CA ILE A 267 -14.21 7.94 2.39
C ILE A 267 -13.53 7.45 3.67
N ASN A 268 -13.30 6.15 3.75
CA ASN A 268 -12.70 5.50 4.92
C ASN A 268 -11.76 4.37 4.46
N LYS A 269 -10.48 4.52 4.81
CA LYS A 269 -9.41 3.55 4.53
C LYS A 269 -9.54 2.28 5.37
N LYS A 270 -9.88 2.39 6.67
CA LYS A 270 -9.94 1.25 7.60
C LYS A 270 -11.03 0.26 7.19
N LEU A 271 -12.15 0.76 6.69
CA LEU A 271 -13.23 -0.04 6.11
C LEU A 271 -13.06 -0.31 4.60
N TRP A 272 -12.03 0.24 3.96
CA TRP A 272 -11.82 0.18 2.51
C TRP A 272 -13.08 0.47 1.68
N THR A 273 -13.83 1.49 2.09
CA THR A 273 -15.13 1.86 1.50
C THR A 273 -15.09 2.03 -0.03
N SER A 274 -16.23 1.83 -0.69
CA SER A 274 -16.34 1.98 -2.15
C SER A 274 -16.04 3.42 -2.60
N SER A 275 -16.42 4.42 -1.82
CA SER A 275 -16.04 5.82 -2.02
C SER A 275 -14.51 6.02 -1.94
N PHE A 276 -13.85 5.40 -0.97
CA PHE A 276 -12.38 5.39 -0.85
C PHE A 276 -11.69 4.74 -2.05
N VAL A 277 -12.21 3.62 -2.58
CA VAL A 277 -11.65 2.99 -3.78
C VAL A 277 -11.67 3.92 -4.98
N LEU A 278 -12.80 4.57 -5.25
CA LEU A 278 -12.94 5.47 -6.40
C LEU A 278 -12.13 6.76 -6.22
N ALA A 279 -12.15 7.34 -5.01
CA ALA A 279 -11.37 8.53 -4.69
C ALA A 279 -9.87 8.28 -4.86
N THR A 280 -9.34 7.25 -4.20
CA THR A 280 -7.89 6.99 -4.21
C THR A 280 -7.41 6.39 -5.51
N GLY A 281 -8.21 5.55 -6.18
CA GLY A 281 -7.94 5.05 -7.52
C GLY A 281 -7.96 6.15 -8.58
N GLY A 282 -8.88 7.12 -8.45
CA GLY A 282 -8.93 8.32 -9.28
C GLY A 282 -7.68 9.19 -9.13
N LEU A 283 -7.27 9.47 -7.89
CA LEU A 283 -6.03 10.19 -7.60
C LEU A 283 -4.79 9.42 -8.08
N ALA A 284 -4.80 8.08 -8.01
CA ALA A 284 -3.71 7.26 -8.54
C ALA A 284 -3.60 7.37 -10.07
N CYS A 285 -4.73 7.41 -10.80
CA CYS A 285 -4.76 7.68 -12.24
C CYS A 285 -4.18 9.06 -12.56
N VAL A 286 -4.54 10.10 -11.81
CA VAL A 286 -3.98 11.45 -11.98
C VAL A 286 -2.47 11.46 -11.68
N GLY A 287 -2.04 10.83 -10.58
CA GLY A 287 -0.62 10.69 -10.22
C GLY A 287 0.21 9.96 -11.28
N LEU A 288 -0.34 8.87 -11.82
CA LEU A 288 0.28 8.13 -12.91
C LEU A 288 0.29 8.94 -14.22
N ALA A 289 -0.78 9.69 -14.52
CA ALA A 289 -0.83 10.57 -15.70
C ALA A 289 0.22 11.69 -15.63
N MET A 290 0.39 12.33 -14.47
CA MET A 290 1.45 13.32 -14.24
C MET A 290 2.83 12.70 -14.41
N SER A 291 3.05 11.52 -13.82
CA SER A 291 4.30 10.78 -13.97
C SER A 291 4.57 10.42 -15.44
N PHE A 292 3.55 9.99 -16.17
CA PHE A 292 3.64 9.65 -17.61
C PHE A 292 3.97 10.87 -18.46
N ALA A 293 3.30 12.01 -18.21
CA ALA A 293 3.62 13.26 -18.89
C ALA A 293 5.08 13.67 -18.63
N LEU A 294 5.53 13.65 -17.38
CA LEU A 294 6.87 14.11 -17.02
C LEU A 294 7.99 13.19 -17.53
N PHE A 295 7.82 11.87 -17.42
CA PHE A 295 8.90 10.92 -17.66
C PHE A 295 8.87 10.26 -19.03
N ASP A 296 7.68 10.00 -19.58
CA ASP A 296 7.53 9.30 -20.86
C ASP A 296 7.24 10.27 -22.03
N VAL A 297 6.51 11.38 -21.80
CA VAL A 297 6.21 12.38 -22.84
C VAL A 297 7.30 13.44 -22.96
N VAL A 298 7.63 14.16 -21.87
CA VAL A 298 8.72 15.17 -21.86
C VAL A 298 10.10 14.48 -22.00
N ARG A 299 10.19 13.19 -21.69
CA ARG A 299 11.43 12.37 -21.72
C ARG A 299 12.54 12.97 -20.84
N ARG A 300 12.25 13.18 -19.56
CA ARG A 300 13.23 13.61 -18.53
C ARG A 300 13.67 12.45 -17.64
N PRO A 301 14.39 11.41 -18.15
CA PRO A 301 14.72 10.22 -17.36
C PRO A 301 15.66 10.51 -16.18
N ARG A 302 16.45 11.59 -16.25
CA ARG A 302 17.31 12.01 -15.13
C ARG A 302 16.51 12.40 -13.89
N LEU A 303 15.31 12.96 -14.05
CA LEU A 303 14.41 13.29 -12.93
C LEU A 303 13.73 12.03 -12.37
N ALA A 304 13.56 10.99 -13.18
CA ALA A 304 12.98 9.71 -12.74
C ALA A 304 13.99 8.87 -11.94
N LEU A 305 15.29 9.01 -12.20
CA LEU A 305 16.35 8.22 -11.59
C LEU A 305 16.27 8.12 -10.06
N PRO A 306 16.15 9.23 -9.28
CA PRO A 306 16.06 9.16 -7.82
C PRO A 306 14.83 8.38 -7.32
N LEU A 307 13.76 8.31 -8.11
CA LEU A 307 12.56 7.54 -7.77
C LEU A 307 12.69 6.08 -8.23
N GLN A 308 13.23 5.86 -9.43
CA GLN A 308 13.39 4.54 -10.01
C GLN A 308 14.30 3.63 -9.17
N LEU A 309 15.39 4.16 -8.61
CA LEU A 309 16.32 3.39 -7.80
C LEU A 309 15.63 2.76 -6.57
N VAL A 310 14.66 3.46 -5.99
CA VAL A 310 13.87 3.01 -4.85
C VAL A 310 12.74 2.08 -5.33
N GLY A 311 12.07 2.46 -6.42
CA GLY A 311 10.93 1.72 -6.96
C GLY A 311 11.24 0.29 -7.41
N VAL A 312 12.46 0.02 -7.88
CA VAL A 312 12.89 -1.32 -8.32
C VAL A 312 12.99 -2.30 -7.16
N ASN A 313 13.27 -1.81 -5.95
CA ASN A 313 13.44 -2.60 -4.72
C ASN A 313 12.35 -2.31 -3.68
N ALA A 314 11.16 -1.84 -4.10
CA ALA A 314 10.14 -1.33 -3.20
C ALA A 314 9.72 -2.33 -2.09
N ILE A 315 9.51 -3.61 -2.44
CA ILE A 315 9.13 -4.63 -1.45
C ILE A 315 10.26 -4.86 -0.43
N PHE A 316 11.51 -4.94 -0.90
CA PHE A 316 12.67 -5.07 -0.02
C PHE A 316 12.74 -3.90 0.96
N LEU A 317 12.60 -2.66 0.47
CA LEU A 317 12.68 -1.47 1.31
C LEU A 317 11.52 -1.39 2.31
N PHE A 318 10.32 -1.80 1.92
CA PHE A 318 9.18 -1.92 2.84
C PHE A 318 9.49 -2.88 3.99
N VAL A 319 9.94 -4.09 3.66
CA VAL A 319 10.25 -5.11 4.67
C VAL A 319 11.42 -4.68 5.55
N ALA A 320 12.52 -4.25 4.92
CA ALA A 320 13.74 -3.93 5.62
C ALA A 320 13.56 -2.70 6.53
N SER A 321 12.86 -1.65 6.08
CA SER A 321 12.54 -0.50 6.94
C SER A 321 11.68 -0.89 8.14
N GLY A 322 10.66 -1.73 7.94
CA GLY A 322 9.82 -2.23 9.02
C GLY A 322 10.55 -3.15 10.01
N LEU A 323 11.51 -3.96 9.56
CA LEU A 323 12.36 -4.78 10.43
C LEU A 323 13.34 -3.92 11.22
N THR A 324 13.99 -2.95 10.56
CA THR A 324 14.92 -2.03 11.21
C THR A 324 14.23 -1.18 12.26
N SER A 325 13.06 -0.60 11.98
CA SER A 325 12.32 0.18 12.98
C SER A 325 11.97 -0.67 14.21
N ARG A 326 11.52 -1.92 14.04
CA ARG A 326 11.25 -2.82 15.17
C ARG A 326 12.52 -3.14 15.95
N LEU A 327 13.62 -3.45 15.28
CA LEU A 327 14.89 -3.72 15.95
C LEU A 327 15.39 -2.50 16.74
N LEU A 328 15.32 -1.29 16.16
CA LEU A 328 15.68 -0.04 16.86
C LEU A 328 14.76 0.24 18.05
N SER A 329 13.50 -0.21 18.02
CA SER A 329 12.58 -0.07 19.15
C SER A 329 12.85 -1.08 20.27
N MET A 330 13.49 -2.22 19.98
CA MET A 330 13.81 -3.27 20.95
C MET A 330 15.16 -3.07 21.64
N VAL A 331 16.15 -2.51 20.94
CA VAL A 331 17.47 -2.27 21.53
C VAL A 331 17.36 -1.16 22.55
N GLU A 332 17.68 -1.45 23.81
CA GLU A 332 17.68 -0.45 24.88
C GLU A 332 19.05 0.24 25.01
N VAL A 333 19.02 1.53 25.32
CA VAL A 333 20.18 2.38 25.61
C VAL A 333 20.01 2.92 27.03
N ALA A 334 21.00 2.64 27.89
CA ALA A 334 21.03 3.17 29.24
C ALA A 334 21.29 4.68 29.24
N GLN A 335 20.42 5.45 29.90
CA GLN A 335 20.58 6.86 30.20
C GLN A 335 20.51 7.06 31.71
N GLY A 336 21.62 6.82 32.40
CA GLY A 336 21.68 6.90 33.86
C GLY A 336 20.90 5.76 34.52
N THR A 337 19.85 6.11 35.29
CA THR A 337 18.98 5.14 35.98
C THR A 337 17.81 4.63 35.15
N GLU A 338 17.55 5.23 33.98
CA GLU A 338 16.47 4.84 33.07
C GLU A 338 17.05 4.24 31.77
N SER A 339 16.31 3.32 31.14
CA SER A 339 16.59 2.84 29.80
C SER A 339 15.57 3.38 28.80
N THR A 340 16.02 3.71 27.60
CA THR A 340 15.14 4.10 26.49
C THR A 340 15.48 3.31 25.25
N SER A 341 14.51 3.04 24.38
CA SER A 341 14.78 2.40 23.10
C SER A 341 15.75 3.23 22.25
N LEU A 342 16.63 2.57 21.49
CA LEU A 342 17.59 3.19 20.58
C LEU A 342 16.90 4.12 19.57
N GLN A 343 15.71 3.75 19.08
CA GLN A 343 14.92 4.63 18.22
C GLN A 343 14.61 5.98 18.91
N ARG A 344 14.12 5.94 20.14
CA ARG A 344 13.75 7.14 20.93
C ARG A 344 15.01 7.95 21.30
N TRP A 345 16.12 7.29 21.60
CA TRP A 345 17.41 7.93 21.82
C TRP A 345 17.92 8.65 20.56
N LEU A 346 17.85 8.00 19.39
CA LEU A 346 18.24 8.58 18.10
C LEU A 346 17.37 9.78 17.77
N TYR A 347 16.05 9.67 17.97
CA TYR A 347 15.11 10.78 17.78
C TYR A 347 15.46 11.98 18.67
N ALA A 348 15.65 11.75 19.96
CA ALA A 348 15.98 12.79 20.92
C ALA A 348 17.31 13.49 20.58
N THR A 349 18.33 12.68 20.26
CA THR A 349 19.69 13.17 19.99
C THR A 349 19.78 13.90 18.65
N LEU A 350 19.22 13.33 17.59
CA LEU A 350 19.41 13.84 16.22
C LEU A 350 18.42 14.94 15.83
N CYS A 351 17.26 15.04 16.48
CA CYS A 351 16.20 15.96 16.05
C CYS A 351 15.62 16.77 17.22
N ASP A 352 15.13 16.09 18.26
CA ASP A 352 14.35 16.73 19.33
C ASP A 352 15.15 17.75 20.15
N SER A 353 16.45 17.50 20.33
CA SER A 353 17.34 18.36 21.14
C SER A 353 17.55 19.77 20.59
N TRP A 354 17.27 20.01 19.30
CA TRP A 354 17.53 21.32 18.66
C TRP A 354 16.40 21.80 17.73
N ILE A 355 15.37 20.99 17.45
CA ILE A 355 14.21 21.40 16.65
C ILE A 355 13.03 21.69 17.57
N SER A 356 12.66 22.97 17.73
CA SER A 356 11.68 23.38 18.73
C SER A 356 10.23 22.92 18.49
N PRO A 357 9.68 22.88 17.26
CA PRO A 357 8.35 22.32 17.04
C PRO A 357 8.40 20.78 17.03
N PRO A 358 7.67 20.08 17.92
CA PRO A 358 7.66 18.61 17.96
C PRO A 358 7.26 17.95 16.63
N GLU A 359 6.33 18.56 15.89
CA GLU A 359 5.92 18.08 14.56
C GLU A 359 7.06 18.20 13.55
N ALA A 360 7.86 19.28 13.63
CA ALA A 360 9.03 19.47 12.78
C ALA A 360 10.15 18.49 13.13
N SER A 361 10.37 18.24 14.43
CA SER A 361 11.32 17.23 14.91
C SER A 361 10.96 15.83 14.43
N SER A 362 9.68 15.44 14.60
CA SER A 362 9.17 14.14 14.15
C SER A 362 9.29 13.95 12.63
N LEU A 363 8.97 15.00 11.85
CA LEU A 363 9.12 14.99 10.39
C LEU A 363 10.60 14.93 9.97
N ALA A 364 11.50 15.66 10.64
CA ALA A 364 12.92 15.63 10.36
C ALA A 364 13.50 14.22 10.54
N TYR A 365 13.14 13.54 11.63
CA TYR A 365 13.54 12.16 11.86
C TYR A 365 13.02 11.20 10.79
N ALA A 366 11.76 11.36 10.37
CA ALA A 366 11.19 10.59 9.28
C ALA A 366 11.93 10.83 7.95
N MET A 367 12.30 12.08 7.65
CA MET A 367 13.08 12.44 6.47
C MET A 367 14.50 11.86 6.52
N LEU A 368 15.16 11.84 7.68
CA LEU A 368 16.46 11.20 7.86
C LEU A 368 16.37 9.69 7.60
N THR A 369 15.33 9.04 8.12
CA THR A 369 15.07 7.61 7.89
C THR A 369 14.81 7.32 6.41
N MET A 370 14.00 8.16 5.75
CA MET A 370 13.77 8.08 4.30
C MET A 370 15.05 8.28 3.49
N ALA A 371 15.89 9.26 3.85
CA ALA A 371 17.16 9.53 3.21
C ALA A 371 18.14 8.37 3.38
N PHE A 372 18.21 7.77 4.57
CA PHE A 372 18.99 6.56 4.83
C PHE A 372 18.58 5.41 3.89
N TRP A 373 17.29 5.10 3.81
CA TRP A 373 16.81 4.03 2.93
C TRP A 373 16.98 4.35 1.44
N TRP A 374 16.91 5.62 1.06
CA TRP A 374 17.25 6.05 -0.29
C TRP A 374 18.73 5.79 -0.62
N LEU A 375 19.64 6.08 0.32
CA LEU A 375 21.07 5.79 0.16
C LEU A 375 21.34 4.28 0.05
N VAL A 376 20.66 3.47 0.86
CA VAL A 376 20.72 2.00 0.75
C VAL A 376 20.26 1.55 -0.63
N ALA A 377 19.12 2.06 -1.11
CA ALA A 377 18.61 1.74 -2.45
C ALA A 377 19.58 2.18 -3.56
N ALA A 378 20.24 3.33 -3.41
CA ALA A 378 21.27 3.79 -4.35
C ALA A 378 22.50 2.85 -4.35
N GLY A 379 22.90 2.34 -3.18
CA GLY A 379 23.94 1.32 -3.05
C GLY A 379 23.58 0.01 -3.75
N LEU A 380 22.36 -0.49 -3.54
CA LEU A 380 21.83 -1.68 -4.23
C LEU A 380 21.83 -1.50 -5.75
N TRP A 381 21.39 -0.33 -6.22
CA TRP A 381 21.38 0.03 -7.63
C TRP A 381 22.77 0.01 -8.26
N ARG A 382 23.77 0.61 -7.60
CA ARG A 382 25.16 0.61 -8.07
C ARG A 382 25.75 -0.80 -8.21
N ARG A 383 25.29 -1.75 -7.37
CA ARG A 383 25.69 -3.17 -7.43
C ARG A 383 24.84 -4.01 -8.39
N GLY A 384 23.83 -3.41 -9.03
CA GLY A 384 22.90 -4.12 -9.93
C GLY A 384 21.94 -5.07 -9.21
N TRP A 385 21.76 -4.93 -7.89
CA TRP A 385 20.89 -5.81 -7.11
C TRP A 385 19.43 -5.37 -7.23
N ALA A 386 18.57 -6.31 -7.63
CA ALA A 386 17.12 -6.09 -7.76
C ALA A 386 16.35 -7.26 -7.16
N TRP A 387 15.73 -7.02 -6.00
CA TRP A 387 14.94 -8.02 -5.27
C TRP A 387 13.50 -7.95 -5.74
N ARG A 388 13.03 -9.03 -6.39
CA ARG A 388 11.67 -9.14 -6.92
C ARG A 388 11.00 -10.38 -6.35
N VAL A 389 9.77 -10.20 -5.88
CA VAL A 389 8.90 -11.26 -5.35
C VAL A 389 7.90 -11.70 -6.42
#